data_AF-A0A1F7V3F4-F1
#
_entry.id   AF-A0A1F7V3F4-F1
#
_cell.length_a   1.000
_cell.length_b   1.000
_cell.length_c   1.000
_cell.angle_alpha   90.00
_cell.angle_beta   90.00
_cell.angle_gamma   90.00
#
_symmetry.space_group_name_H-M   'P 1'
#
loop_
_entity.id
_entity.type
_entity.pdbx_description
1 polymer ?
#
loop_
_entity_poly.entity_id
_entity_poly.type
_entity_poly.pdbx_seq_one_letter_code
_entity_poly.pdbx_strand_id
1 'polypeptide(L)'
;MKIKDLPKIDRPREKLEKYGPERLSDSELLAILLRTGSKGINVVELSGKILRKWSGAGLAKASAKELKNTFGLGSAKACEIVACFVLGRRHLQNKQSVPKF
;
A
#
# COMPACT_ATOMS: atom_id res chain seq x y z
N MET A 1 -0.72 19.73 -0.75
CA MET A 1 -1.34 19.50 0.57
C MET A 1 -0.61 18.35 1.27
N LYS A 2 -0.25 18.51 2.55
CA LYS A 2 0.32 17.44 3.37
C LYS A 2 -0.82 16.67 4.04
N ILE A 3 -0.63 15.38 4.33
CA ILE A 3 -1.67 14.56 5.01
C ILE A 3 -2.08 15.14 6.36
N LYS A 4 -1.15 15.77 7.08
CA LYS A 4 -1.46 16.45 8.35
C LYS A 4 -2.42 17.63 8.19
N ASP A 5 -2.58 18.16 6.98
CA ASP A 5 -3.50 19.27 6.69
C ASP A 5 -4.93 18.76 6.49
N LEU A 6 -5.13 17.43 6.36
CA LEU A 6 -6.46 16.83 6.35
C LEU A 6 -7.06 16.83 7.76
N PRO A 7 -8.40 16.96 7.88
CA PRO A 7 -9.11 16.66 9.11
C PRO A 7 -8.66 15.30 9.66
N LYS A 8 -8.47 15.19 11.00
CA LYS A 8 -7.97 13.96 11.62
C LYS A 8 -8.75 12.71 11.17
N ILE A 9 -10.07 12.84 11.03
CA ILE A 9 -10.99 11.78 10.61
C ILE A 9 -10.74 11.26 9.18
N ASP A 10 -10.13 12.08 8.32
CA ASP A 10 -9.83 11.76 6.92
C ASP A 10 -8.38 11.31 6.73
N ARG A 11 -7.56 11.36 7.78
CA ARG A 11 -6.19 10.86 7.70
C ARG A 11 -6.20 9.33 7.71
N PRO A 12 -5.43 8.67 6.83
CA PRO A 12 -5.56 7.22 6.64
C PRO A 12 -5.41 6.39 7.93
N ARG A 13 -4.48 6.72 8.82
CA ARG A 13 -4.24 5.91 10.04
C ARG A 13 -5.39 6.06 11.04
N GLU A 14 -5.77 7.30 11.30
CA GLU A 14 -6.88 7.64 12.18
C GLU A 14 -8.21 7.09 11.64
N LYS A 15 -8.40 7.11 10.32
CA LYS A 15 -9.55 6.51 9.65
C LYS A 15 -9.55 4.98 9.78
N LEU A 16 -8.39 4.32 9.64
CA LEU A 16 -8.23 2.89 9.86
C LEU A 16 -8.58 2.49 11.30
N GLU A 17 -8.08 3.24 12.29
CA GLU A 17 -8.36 2.99 13.72
C GLU A 17 -9.85 3.18 14.05
N LYS A 18 -10.48 4.23 13.50
CA LYS A 18 -11.87 4.57 13.84
C LYS A 18 -12.91 3.72 13.10
N TYR A 19 -12.66 3.40 11.84
CA TYR A 19 -13.67 2.83 10.96
C TYR A 19 -13.32 1.46 10.38
N GLY A 20 -12.09 0.98 10.60
CA GLY A 20 -11.60 -0.28 10.05
C GLY A 20 -11.19 -0.20 8.58
N PRO A 21 -10.53 -1.25 8.06
CA PRO A 21 -9.91 -1.27 6.73
C PRO A 21 -10.91 -1.13 5.58
N GLU A 22 -12.15 -1.61 5.75
CA GLU A 22 -13.21 -1.57 4.74
C GLU A 22 -13.63 -0.16 4.31
N ARG A 23 -13.27 0.87 5.08
CA ARG A 23 -13.58 2.27 4.78
C ARG A 23 -12.45 3.00 4.06
N LEU A 24 -11.34 2.33 3.79
CA LEU A 24 -10.17 2.88 3.11
C LEU A 24 -10.13 2.39 1.67
N SER A 25 -9.73 3.28 0.78
CA SER A 25 -9.31 2.90 -0.56
C SER A 25 -7.95 2.19 -0.53
N ASP A 26 -7.65 1.41 -1.57
CA ASP A 26 -6.33 0.79 -1.75
C ASP A 26 -5.18 1.80 -1.68
N SER A 27 -5.41 3.02 -2.18
CA SER A 27 -4.42 4.10 -2.14
C SER A 27 -4.16 4.57 -0.71
N GLU A 28 -5.19 4.65 0.13
CA GLU A 28 -5.05 4.99 1.55
C GLU A 28 -4.37 3.84 2.33
N LEU A 29 -4.75 2.58 2.06
CA LEU A 29 -4.11 1.41 2.67
C LEU A 29 -2.61 1.35 2.35
N LEU A 30 -2.25 1.51 1.08
CA LEU A 30 -0.85 1.57 0.67
C LEU A 30 -0.15 2.81 1.25
N ALA A 31 -0.85 3.93 1.41
CA ALA A 31 -0.28 5.13 2.00
C ALA A 31 0.08 4.98 3.48
N ILE A 32 -0.69 4.18 4.23
CA ILE A 32 -0.36 3.84 5.62
C ILE A 32 0.99 3.13 5.69
N LEU A 33 1.20 2.14 4.80
CA LEU A 33 2.44 1.37 4.70
C LEU A 33 3.63 2.26 4.34
N LEU A 34 3.46 3.14 3.34
CA LEU A 34 4.55 4.01 2.86
C LEU A 34 4.91 5.15 3.80
N ARG A 35 4.00 5.52 4.73
CA ARG A 35 4.13 6.54 5.79
C ARG A 35 4.30 7.99 5.30
N THR A 36 5.02 8.20 4.21
CA THR A 36 5.44 9.51 3.70
C THR A 36 5.44 9.53 2.17
N GLY A 37 5.18 10.70 1.61
CA GLY A 37 5.22 10.92 0.16
C GLY A 37 6.65 10.97 -0.39
N SER A 38 6.78 11.41 -1.63
CA SER A 38 8.08 11.72 -2.24
C SER A 38 8.17 13.22 -2.51
N LYS A 39 9.32 13.70 -3.01
CA LYS A 39 9.53 15.13 -3.29
C LYS A 39 8.41 15.66 -4.19
N GLY A 40 7.63 16.62 -3.67
CA GLY A 40 6.54 17.27 -4.40
C GLY A 40 5.21 16.53 -4.45
N ILE A 41 5.09 15.30 -3.93
CA ILE A 41 3.84 14.51 -3.96
C ILE A 41 3.52 13.93 -2.59
N ASN A 42 2.26 14.00 -2.16
CA ASN A 42 1.85 13.41 -0.88
C ASN A 42 1.75 11.88 -0.99
N VAL A 43 1.69 11.19 0.16
CA VAL A 43 1.74 9.72 0.19
C VAL A 43 0.49 9.06 -0.43
N VAL A 44 -0.69 9.64 -0.28
CA VAL A 44 -1.92 9.11 -0.89
C VAL A 44 -1.87 9.24 -2.42
N GLU A 45 -1.38 10.37 -2.91
CA GLU A 45 -1.17 10.58 -4.35
C GLU A 45 -0.09 9.63 -4.92
N LEU A 46 1.04 9.45 -4.20
CA LEU A 46 2.08 8.50 -4.57
C LEU A 46 1.52 7.07 -4.64
N SER A 47 0.78 6.63 -3.63
CA SER A 47 0.12 5.33 -3.61
C SER A 47 -0.82 5.16 -4.81
N GLY A 48 -1.63 6.18 -5.10
CA GLY A 48 -2.51 6.17 -6.28
C GLY A 48 -1.74 6.07 -7.60
N LYS A 49 -0.59 6.73 -7.74
CA LYS A 49 0.26 6.60 -8.94
C LYS A 49 0.85 5.19 -9.08
N ILE A 50 1.26 4.58 -7.97
CA ILE A 50 1.77 3.19 -7.95
C ILE A 50 0.68 2.23 -8.44
N LEU A 51 -0.52 2.32 -7.87
CA LEU A 51 -1.66 1.44 -8.18
C LEU A 51 -2.25 1.66 -9.59
N ARG A 52 -2.10 2.86 -10.18
CA ARG A 52 -2.51 3.10 -11.58
C ARG A 52 -1.53 2.49 -12.58
N LYS A 53 -0.23 2.51 -12.27
CA LYS A 53 0.81 1.97 -13.16
C LYS A 53 0.87 0.45 -13.11
N TRP A 54 0.68 -0.12 -11.93
CA TRP A 54 0.73 -1.56 -11.70
C TRP A 54 -0.65 -2.04 -11.32
N SER A 55 -1.21 -2.97 -12.09
CA SER A 55 -2.39 -3.72 -11.63
C SER A 55 -2.08 -4.40 -10.29
N GLY A 56 -3.09 -4.69 -9.45
CA GLY A 56 -2.85 -5.33 -8.15
C GLY A 56 -2.01 -6.60 -8.23
N ALA A 57 -2.25 -7.43 -9.26
CA ALA A 57 -1.46 -8.63 -9.53
C ALA A 57 -0.04 -8.33 -10.04
N GLY A 58 0.13 -7.26 -10.82
CA GLY A 58 1.44 -6.78 -11.27
C GLY A 58 2.27 -6.27 -10.09
N LEU A 59 1.68 -5.45 -9.23
CA LEU A 59 2.36 -4.89 -8.07
C LEU A 59 2.80 -5.98 -7.08
N ALA A 60 1.97 -7.01 -6.90
CA ALA A 60 2.30 -8.17 -6.07
C ALA A 60 3.49 -9.01 -6.59
N LYS A 61 3.87 -8.84 -7.86
CA LYS A 61 5.02 -9.52 -8.49
C LYS A 61 6.22 -8.59 -8.69
N ALA A 62 6.05 -7.28 -8.48
CA ALA A 62 7.10 -6.30 -8.67
C ALA A 62 8.29 -6.55 -7.74
N SER A 63 9.49 -6.47 -8.27
CA SER A 63 10.72 -6.47 -7.49
C SER A 63 10.99 -5.10 -6.87
N ALA A 64 11.75 -5.08 -5.77
CA ALA A 64 12.21 -3.83 -5.17
C ALA A 64 13.02 -2.98 -6.17
N LYS A 65 13.76 -3.60 -7.10
CA LYS A 65 14.53 -2.89 -8.13
C LYS A 65 13.60 -2.14 -9.09
N GLU A 66 12.55 -2.78 -9.58
CA GLU A 66 11.56 -2.15 -10.48
C GLU A 66 10.82 -1.00 -9.78
N LEU A 67 10.43 -1.20 -8.53
CA LEU A 67 9.76 -0.16 -7.72
C LEU A 67 10.64 1.07 -7.51
N LYS A 68 11.94 0.89 -7.21
CA LYS A 68 12.90 1.99 -7.10
C LYS A 68 13.03 2.75 -8.42
N ASN A 69 13.19 2.04 -9.54
CA ASN A 69 13.43 2.64 -10.85
C ASN A 69 12.21 3.37 -11.42
N THR A 70 10.99 2.89 -11.12
CA THR A 70 9.76 3.42 -11.73
C THR A 70 9.25 4.68 -11.02
N PHE A 71 9.43 4.76 -9.70
CA PHE A 71 8.82 5.81 -8.87
C PHE A 71 9.81 6.61 -8.04
N GLY A 72 11.12 6.36 -8.21
CA GLY A 72 12.15 6.96 -7.37
C GLY A 72 11.95 6.63 -5.89
N LEU A 73 11.36 5.46 -5.59
CA LEU A 73 11.19 5.02 -4.21
C LEU A 73 12.56 4.76 -3.59
N GLY A 74 12.77 5.21 -2.35
CA GLY A 74 13.92 4.77 -1.57
C GLY A 74 13.85 3.28 -1.26
N SER A 75 15.00 2.67 -0.96
CA SER A 75 15.10 1.23 -0.67
C SER A 75 14.12 0.75 0.39
N ALA A 76 13.88 1.53 1.46
CA ALA A 76 12.93 1.18 2.51
C ALA A 76 11.50 0.98 1.97
N LYS A 77 10.97 1.98 1.25
CA LYS A 77 9.60 1.94 0.69
C LYS A 77 9.41 0.81 -0.31
N ALA A 78 10.42 0.56 -1.15
CA ALA A 78 10.37 -0.54 -2.11
C ALA A 78 10.30 -1.90 -1.39
N CYS A 79 11.12 -2.09 -0.34
CA CYS A 79 11.09 -3.30 0.47
C CYS A 79 9.77 -3.47 1.24
N GLU A 80 9.21 -2.40 1.79
CA GLU A 80 7.92 -2.41 2.51
C GLU A 80 6.78 -2.93 1.61
N ILE A 81 6.69 -2.45 0.36
CA ILE A 81 5.68 -2.91 -0.60
C ILE A 81 5.86 -4.41 -0.89
N VAL A 82 7.08 -4.83 -1.22
CA VAL A 82 7.37 -6.23 -1.55
C VAL A 82 7.04 -7.14 -0.35
N ALA A 83 7.46 -6.76 0.85
CA ALA A 83 7.20 -7.51 2.07
C ALA A 83 5.70 -7.67 2.34
N CYS A 84 4.91 -6.60 2.17
CA CYS A 84 3.46 -6.63 2.34
C CYS A 84 2.80 -7.68 1.45
N PHE A 85 3.10 -7.69 0.15
CA PHE A 85 2.52 -8.67 -0.78
C PHE A 85 3.03 -10.10 -0.56
N VAL A 86 4.29 -10.27 -0.17
CA VAL A 86 4.84 -11.59 0.20
C VAL A 86 4.10 -12.15 1.43
N LEU A 87 3.90 -11.35 2.47
CA LEU A 87 3.14 -11.74 3.66
C LEU A 87 1.70 -12.10 3.29
N GLY A 88 1.02 -11.24 2.53
CA GLY A 88 -0.34 -11.51 2.05
C GLY A 88 -0.44 -12.85 1.32
N ARG A 89 0.48 -13.14 0.39
CA ARG A 89 0.52 -14.43 -0.31
C ARG A 89 0.72 -15.61 0.63
N ARG A 90 1.68 -15.54 1.56
CA ARG A 90 1.94 -16.63 2.53
C ARG A 90 0.71 -16.97 3.36
N HIS A 91 -0.06 -15.97 3.79
CA HIS A 91 -1.24 -16.19 4.63
C HIS A 91 -2.50 -16.56 3.85
N LEU A 92 -2.62 -16.17 2.57
CA LEU A 92 -3.75 -16.54 1.72
C LEU A 92 -3.58 -17.92 1.07
N GLN A 93 -2.34 -18.36 0.81
CA GLN A 93 -2.05 -19.71 0.29
C GLN A 93 -2.30 -20.82 1.33
N ASN A 94 -2.26 -20.50 2.62
CA ASN A 94 -2.53 -21.46 3.71
C ASN A 94 -4.03 -21.74 3.96
N LYS A 95 -4.96 -21.25 3.11
CA LYS A 95 -6.42 -21.48 3.24
C LYS A 95 -6.99 -22.57 2.30
N GLN A 96 -6.18 -23.50 1.82
CA GLN A 96 -6.64 -24.57 0.90
C GLN A 96 -6.93 -25.95 1.52
N SER A 97 -7.26 -26.01 2.81
CA SER A 97 -7.76 -27.24 3.43
C SER A 97 -9.05 -26.99 4.21
N VAL A 98 -10.15 -26.83 3.48
CA VAL A 98 -11.46 -27.29 3.98
C VAL A 98 -12.03 -28.22 2.91
N PRO A 99 -12.10 -29.53 3.14
CA PRO A 99 -12.86 -30.41 2.27
C PRO A 99 -14.31 -29.94 2.30
N LYS A 100 -14.88 -29.66 1.12
CA LYS A 100 -16.32 -29.58 0.97
C LYS A 100 -16.84 -31.01 1.10
N PHE A 101 -17.55 -31.29 2.19
CA PHE A 101 -18.39 -32.49 2.33
C PHE A 101 -19.61 -32.36 1.42
#